data_AF-A0A9D1LPB2-F1
#
_entry.id   AF-A0A9D1LPB2-F1
#
_cell.length_a   1.000
_cell.length_b   1.000
_cell.length_c   1.000
_cell.angle_alpha   90.00
_cell.angle_beta   90.00
_cell.angle_gamma   90.00
#
_symmetry.space_group_name_H-M   'P 1'
#
loop_
_entity.id
_entity.type
_entity.pdbx_description
1 polymer ?
#
loop_
_entity_poly.entity_id
_entity_poly.type
_entity_poly.pdbx_seq_one_letter_code
_entity_poly.pdbx_strand_id
1 'polypeptide(L)'
;MAGKGQKFKKYPDEIKLEIASKAREGRGYRSIGREYPNIPTKTIENWVRKAKNSIDVAKDGRGGLGRPKPKSLTLEDYKERYEILKKYQAFLQARRGKE
;
A
#
# COMPACT_ATOMS: atom_id res chain seq x y z
N MET A 1 1.77 -7.74 -13.60
CA MET A 1 2.14 -7.89 -12.16
C MET A 1 3.65 -7.99 -12.05
N ALA A 2 4.24 -7.59 -10.93
CA ALA A 2 5.67 -7.74 -10.74
C ALA A 2 6.05 -9.23 -10.74
N GLY A 3 7.13 -9.59 -11.43
CA GLY A 3 7.62 -10.97 -11.48
C GLY A 3 8.21 -11.39 -10.12
N LYS A 4 8.21 -12.70 -9.84
CA LYS A 4 8.89 -13.25 -8.65
C LYS A 4 10.38 -12.91 -8.74
N GLY A 5 10.91 -12.20 -7.73
CA GLY A 5 12.32 -11.78 -7.68
C GLY A 5 12.63 -10.43 -8.33
N GLN A 6 11.64 -9.69 -8.84
CA GLN A 6 11.85 -8.35 -9.37
C GLN A 6 12.35 -7.39 -8.27
N LYS A 7 13.59 -6.88 -8.43
CA LYS A 7 14.16 -5.87 -7.53
C LYS A 7 13.77 -4.47 -8.00
N PHE A 8 13.23 -3.66 -7.09
CA PHE A 8 12.92 -2.26 -7.35
C PHE A 8 14.10 -1.36 -7.00
N LYS A 9 14.52 -0.51 -7.93
CA LYS A 9 15.55 0.51 -7.67
C LYS A 9 15.03 1.50 -6.63
N LYS A 10 15.78 1.68 -5.54
CA LYS A 10 15.51 2.68 -4.52
C LYS A 10 16.26 3.96 -4.87
N TYR A 11 15.63 5.09 -4.55
CA TYR A 11 16.22 6.42 -4.69
C TYR A 11 16.23 7.10 -3.33
N PRO A 12 17.24 7.94 -3.03
CA PRO A 12 17.27 8.77 -1.84
C PRO A 12 16.00 9.61 -1.70
N ASP A 13 15.58 9.84 -0.45
CA ASP A 13 14.37 10.63 -0.19
C ASP A 13 14.56 12.11 -0.52
N GLU A 14 15.77 12.63 -0.39
CA GLU A 14 16.15 13.99 -0.79
C GLU A 14 15.77 14.29 -2.25
N ILE A 15 16.19 13.42 -3.17
CA ILE A 15 15.88 13.56 -4.61
C ILE A 15 14.36 13.50 -4.86
N LYS A 16 13.63 12.64 -4.13
CA LYS A 16 12.17 12.56 -4.25
C LYS A 16 11.50 13.85 -3.79
N LEU A 17 11.99 14.43 -2.70
CA LEU A 17 11.46 15.68 -2.13
C LEU A 17 11.77 16.88 -3.03
N GLU A 18 12.96 16.96 -3.61
CA GLU A 18 13.30 17.98 -4.60
C GLU A 18 12.35 17.94 -5.81
N ILE A 19 12.15 16.75 -6.38
CA ILE A 19 11.23 16.55 -7.51
C ILE A 19 9.80 16.90 -7.11
N ALA A 20 9.38 16.55 -5.89
CA ALA A 20 8.07 16.90 -5.37
C ALA A 20 7.90 18.42 -5.21
N SER A 21 8.93 19.16 -4.78
CA SER A 21 8.91 20.62 -4.69
C SER A 21 8.76 21.26 -6.07
N LYS A 22 9.61 20.86 -7.03
CA LYS A 22 9.54 21.32 -8.43
C LYS A 22 8.17 21.04 -9.06
N ALA A 23 7.56 19.91 -8.72
CA ALA A 23 6.21 19.56 -9.16
C ALA A 23 5.13 20.48 -8.58
N ARG A 24 5.27 20.89 -7.30
CA ARG A 24 4.35 21.83 -6.62
C ARG A 24 4.47 23.25 -7.16
N GLU A 25 5.65 23.65 -7.64
CA GLU A 25 5.86 24.89 -8.40
C GLU A 25 5.18 24.89 -9.78
N GLY A 26 4.53 23.79 -10.18
CA GLY A 26 3.81 23.68 -11.46
C GLY A 26 4.64 23.12 -12.60
N ARG A 27 5.91 22.73 -12.39
CA ARG A 27 6.74 22.14 -13.45
C ARG A 27 6.21 20.76 -13.88
N GLY A 28 6.23 20.52 -15.20
CA GLY A 28 5.83 19.25 -15.79
C GLY A 28 6.88 18.15 -15.62
N TYR A 29 6.44 16.89 -15.50
CA TYR A 29 7.33 15.73 -15.32
C TYR A 29 8.36 15.55 -16.45
N ARG A 30 8.04 15.97 -17.68
CA ARG A 30 8.97 15.90 -18.82
C ARG A 30 10.13 16.88 -18.66
N SER A 31 9.88 18.06 -18.12
CA SER A 31 10.91 19.07 -17.87
C SER A 31 11.85 18.59 -16.77
N ILE A 32 11.28 18.18 -15.63
CA ILE A 32 12.03 17.62 -14.50
C ILE A 32 12.81 16.38 -14.93
N GLY A 33 12.25 15.52 -15.78
CA GLY A 33 12.93 14.31 -16.26
C GLY A 33 14.19 14.56 -17.08
N ARG A 34 14.34 15.73 -17.70
CA ARG A 34 15.57 16.10 -18.41
C ARG A 34 16.72 16.42 -17.43
N GLU A 35 16.40 16.92 -16.24
CA GLU A 35 17.38 17.24 -15.20
C GLU A 35 17.91 15.98 -14.50
N TYR A 36 17.17 14.86 -14.53
CA TYR A 36 17.51 13.61 -13.87
C TYR A 36 17.54 12.41 -14.85
N PRO A 37 18.53 12.33 -15.76
CA PRO A 37 18.58 11.29 -16.81
C PRO A 37 18.72 9.86 -16.25
N ASN A 38 19.26 9.72 -15.03
CA ASN A 38 19.45 8.42 -14.35
C ASN A 38 18.17 7.84 -13.74
N ILE A 39 17.05 8.57 -13.83
CA ILE A 39 15.76 8.19 -13.27
C ILE A 39 14.76 8.01 -14.42
N PRO A 40 14.09 6.85 -14.53
CA PRO A 40 13.10 6.63 -15.57
C PRO A 40 11.98 7.67 -15.51
N THR A 41 11.59 8.21 -16.66
CA THR A 41 10.55 9.24 -16.79
C THR A 41 9.24 8.85 -16.10
N LYS A 42 8.87 7.56 -16.14
CA LYS A 42 7.69 7.03 -15.46
C LYS A 42 7.77 7.07 -13.93
N THR A 43 8.97 6.95 -13.37
CA THR A 43 9.19 7.12 -11.92
C THR A 43 8.97 8.58 -11.52
N ILE A 44 9.51 9.52 -12.30
CA ILE A 44 9.34 10.96 -12.08
C ILE A 44 7.87 11.36 -12.25
N GLU A 45 7.20 10.89 -13.29
CA GLU A 45 5.76 11.11 -13.52
C GLU A 45 4.93 10.68 -12.30
N ASN A 46 5.24 9.53 -11.71
CA ASN A 46 4.55 9.05 -10.51
C ASN A 46 4.80 9.95 -9.29
N TRP A 47 6.03 10.44 -9.09
CA TRP A 47 6.36 11.36 -8.00
C TRP A 47 5.69 12.73 -8.18
N VAL A 48 5.69 13.28 -9.39
CA VAL A 48 4.98 14.53 -9.73
C VAL A 48 3.48 14.37 -9.46
N ARG A 49 2.88 13.25 -9.88
CA ARG A 49 1.46 12.96 -9.63
C ARG A 49 1.15 12.85 -8.14
N LYS A 50 1.98 12.15 -7.37
CA LYS A 50 1.84 12.06 -5.89
C LYS A 50 1.93 13.45 -5.25
N ALA A 51 2.92 14.25 -5.66
CA ALA A 51 3.13 15.60 -5.13
C ALA A 51 1.94 16.54 -5.41
N LYS A 52 1.35 16.46 -6.61
CA LYS A 52 0.14 17.22 -6.98
C LYS A 52 -1.10 16.81 -6.18
N ASN A 53 -1.20 15.53 -5.80
CA ASN A 53 -2.30 15.02 -4.99
C ASN A 53 -2.04 15.13 -3.48
N SER A 54 -1.03 15.89 -3.05
CA SER A 54 -0.62 16.04 -1.65
C SER A 54 -0.29 14.71 -0.95
N ILE A 55 0.11 13.70 -1.72
CA ILE A 55 0.55 12.40 -1.21
C ILE A 55 2.06 12.46 -0.94
N ASP A 56 2.48 11.95 0.22
CA ASP A 56 3.89 11.83 0.57
C ASP A 56 4.64 10.94 -0.45
N VAL A 57 5.65 11.54 -1.10
CA VAL A 57 6.45 10.89 -2.15
C VAL A 57 7.49 9.94 -1.55
N ALA A 58 7.96 10.22 -0.32
CA ALA A 58 8.91 9.37 0.40
C ALA A 58 8.25 8.06 0.86
N LYS A 59 6.95 8.09 1.15
CA LYS A 59 6.18 6.89 1.51
C LYS A 59 5.75 6.10 0.28
N ASP A 60 6.16 4.84 0.24
CA ASP A 60 5.64 3.88 -0.75
C ASP A 60 4.32 3.30 -0.22
N GLY A 61 3.20 3.95 -0.56
CA GLY A 61 1.84 3.58 -0.14
C GLY A 61 1.33 2.23 -0.67
N ARG A 62 2.22 1.36 -1.17
CA ARG A 62 1.87 0.04 -1.71
C ARG A 62 1.49 -0.99 -0.63
N GLY A 63 1.79 -0.71 0.63
CA GLY A 63 1.51 -1.62 1.75
C GLY A 63 0.19 -1.39 2.50
N GLY A 64 -0.62 -0.39 2.11
CA GLY A 64 -1.71 0.12 2.96
C GLY A 64 -3.14 -0.14 2.48
N LEU A 65 -3.35 -0.79 1.33
CA LEU A 65 -4.71 -1.01 0.78
C LEU A 65 -5.41 -2.25 1.36
N GLY A 66 -4.72 -3.03 2.21
CA GLY A 66 -5.32 -4.16 2.90
C GLY A 66 -6.18 -3.70 4.08
N ARG A 67 -7.13 -4.54 4.50
CA ARG A 67 -7.88 -4.34 5.75
C ARG A 67 -6.87 -4.14 6.89
N PRO A 68 -6.94 -3.03 7.65
CA PRO A 68 -6.05 -2.83 8.78
C PRO A 68 -6.19 -4.01 9.73
N LYS A 69 -5.08 -4.66 10.10
CA LYS A 69 -5.12 -5.71 11.11
C LYS A 69 -5.52 -5.07 12.44
N PRO A 70 -6.46 -5.67 13.19
CA PRO A 70 -6.77 -5.20 14.53
C PRO A 70 -5.49 -5.29 15.37
N LYS A 71 -5.09 -4.17 15.97
CA LYS A 71 -3.79 -4.05 16.67
C LYS A 71 -3.75 -4.82 18.00
N SER A 72 -4.90 -5.26 18.50
CA SER A 72 -5.07 -5.77 19.86
C SER A 72 -5.62 -7.20 19.94
N LEU A 73 -5.58 -7.98 18.85
CA LEU A 73 -6.00 -9.38 18.93
C LEU A 73 -4.89 -10.27 19.47
N THR A 74 -5.15 -10.88 20.62
CA THR A 74 -4.31 -11.89 21.26
C THR A 74 -4.62 -13.30 20.73
N LEU A 75 -3.78 -14.28 21.06
CA LEU A 75 -4.02 -15.68 20.68
C LEU A 75 -5.29 -16.22 21.36
N GLU A 76 -5.57 -15.76 22.57
CA GLU A 76 -6.74 -16.07 23.37
C GLU A 76 -8.03 -15.60 22.66
N ASP A 77 -8.03 -14.38 22.11
CA ASP A 77 -9.15 -13.85 21.32
C ASP A 77 -9.45 -14.72 20.09
N TYR A 78 -8.41 -15.28 19.46
CA TYR A 78 -8.59 -16.18 18.32
C TYR A 78 -9.16 -17.53 18.73
N LYS A 79 -8.75 -18.08 19.89
CA LYS A 79 -9.30 -19.33 20.43
C LYS A 79 -10.79 -19.16 20.77
N GLU A 80 -11.15 -18.05 21.43
CA GLU A 80 -12.55 -17.77 21.78
C GLU A 80 -13.44 -17.65 20.54
N ARG A 81 -12.98 -16.90 19.53
CA ARG A 81 -13.69 -16.77 18.24
C ARG A 81 -13.89 -18.13 17.57
N TYR A 82 -12.89 -19.00 17.60
CA TYR A 82 -12.98 -20.34 17.04
C TYR A 82 -14.05 -21.17 17.74
N GLU A 83 -14.08 -21.16 19.08
CA GLU A 83 -15.08 -21.89 19.85
C GLU A 83 -16.51 -21.37 19.60
N ILE A 84 -16.70 -20.05 19.50
CA ILE A 84 -17.99 -19.46 19.12
C ILE A 84 -18.42 -19.94 17.74
N LEU A 85 -17.51 -19.89 16.75
CA LEU A 85 -17.80 -20.32 15.38
C LEU A 85 -18.19 -21.79 15.32
N LYS A 86 -17.47 -22.63 16.07
CA LYS A 86 -17.70 -24.07 16.17
C LYS A 86 -19.07 -24.40 16.77
N LYS A 87 -19.43 -23.74 17.87
CA LYS A 87 -20.76 -23.88 18.51
C LYS A 87 -21.89 -23.44 17.57
N TYR A 88 -21.70 -22.32 16.87
CA TYR A 88 -22.68 -21.83 15.91
C TYR A 88 -22.87 -22.79 14.73
N GLN A 89 -21.78 -23.35 14.21
CA GLN A 89 -21.84 -24.34 13.13
C GLN A 89 -22.59 -25.61 13.56
N ALA A 90 -22.31 -26.11 14.77
CA ALA A 90 -23.03 -27.25 15.34
C ALA A 90 -24.53 -26.95 15.50
N PHE A 91 -24.89 -25.76 15.97
CA PHE A 91 -26.29 -25.31 16.06
C PHE A 91 -26.98 -25.29 14.69
N LEU A 92 -26.33 -24.76 13.65
CA LEU A 92 -26.87 -24.73 12.29
C LEU A 92 -27.07 -26.14 11.72
N GLN A 93 -26.13 -27.06 11.97
CA GLN A 93 -26.27 -28.46 11.55
C GLN A 93 -27.43 -29.15 12.26
N ALA A 94 -27.56 -28.98 13.58
CA ALA A 94 -28.67 -29.53 14.34
C ALA A 94 -30.04 -28.98 13.90
N ARG A 95 -30.09 -27.72 13.46
CA ARG A 95 -31.28 -27.12 12.87
C ARG A 95 -31.60 -27.68 11.49
N ARG A 96 -30.59 -27.93 10.65
CA ARG A 96 -30.77 -28.49 9.29
C ARG A 96 -31.07 -29.98 9.27
N GLY A 97 -30.65 -30.74 10.29
CA GLY A 97 -30.99 -32.17 10.44
C GLY A 97 -32.31 -32.43 11.16
N LYS A 98 -33.13 -31.39 11.37
CA LYS A 98 -34.49 -31.47 11.95
C LYS A 98 -35.60 -31.27 10.90
N GLU A 99 -35.25 -31.28 9.62
CA GLU A 99 -36.18 -31.51 8.49
C GLU A 99 -36.13 -32.99 8.11
#